data_AF-A0A7Z9SJD4-F1
#
_entry.id   AF-A0A7Z9SJD4-F1
#
_cell.length_a   1.000
_cell.length_b   1.000
_cell.length_c   1.000
_cell.angle_alpha   90.00
_cell.angle_beta   90.00
_cell.angle_gamma   90.00
#
_symmetry.space_group_name_H-M   'P 1'
#
loop_
_entity.id
_entity.type
_entity.pdbx_description
1 polymer ?
#
loop_
_entity_poly.entity_id
_entity_poly.type
_entity_poly.pdbx_seq_one_letter_code
_entity_poly.pdbx_strand_id
1 'polypeptide(L)'
;MIKYALIAVSFSFVSITGCSYLEDATFSEPSSEGIIQVNHDLYYVAIERDKDGCMMYHARSEKQATLSVILYQNKTGVFATVKNPDDCY
;
A
#
# COMPACT_ATOMS: atom_id res chain seq x y z
N MET A 1 4.49 -22.98 52.49
CA MET A 1 3.18 -22.42 52.09
C MET A 1 3.42 -21.13 51.36
N ILE A 2 3.17 -21.14 50.06
CA ILE A 2 3.42 -20.04 49.13
C ILE A 2 2.24 -19.06 49.24
N LYS A 3 2.50 -17.79 49.58
CA LYS A 3 1.50 -16.71 49.50
C LYS A 3 1.84 -15.84 48.30
N TYR A 4 1.11 -16.07 47.21
CA TYR A 4 1.09 -15.19 46.04
C TYR A 4 0.30 -13.92 46.34
N ALA A 5 0.50 -12.95 45.44
CA ALA A 5 -0.33 -11.77 45.18
C ALA A 5 0.05 -10.49 45.93
N LEU A 6 0.87 -9.69 45.27
CA LEU A 6 0.67 -8.24 45.27
C LEU A 6 0.94 -7.69 43.86
N ILE A 7 -0.10 -7.02 43.39
CA ILE A 7 -0.32 -6.38 42.09
C ILE A 7 0.55 -5.12 42.00
N ALA A 8 1.16 -4.83 40.85
CA ALA A 8 1.42 -3.46 40.43
C ALA A 8 1.66 -3.36 38.92
N VAL A 9 0.81 -2.55 38.30
CA VAL A 9 0.76 -2.13 36.92
C VAL A 9 2.02 -1.37 36.52
N SER A 10 2.61 -1.68 35.36
CA SER A 10 3.45 -0.72 34.64
C SER A 10 3.08 -0.73 33.16
N PHE A 11 2.15 0.17 32.84
CA PHE A 11 1.86 0.71 31.52
C PHE A 11 3.16 1.27 30.92
N SER A 12 3.60 0.82 29.74
CA SER A 12 4.61 1.53 28.95
C SER A 12 4.52 1.13 27.47
N PHE A 13 3.82 1.98 26.72
CA PHE A 13 4.13 2.42 25.36
C PHE A 13 5.01 1.48 24.52
N VAL A 14 4.37 0.70 23.64
CA VAL A 14 5.02 0.28 22.41
C VAL A 14 4.50 1.19 21.31
N SER A 15 5.37 2.12 20.94
CA SER A 15 5.18 3.18 19.96
C SER A 15 4.65 2.62 18.65
N ILE A 16 3.50 3.15 18.22
CA ILE A 16 3.06 3.05 16.83
C ILE A 16 4.03 3.91 16.03
N THR A 17 5.11 3.31 15.53
CA THR A 17 5.88 3.90 14.44
C THR A 17 5.00 3.85 13.20
N GLY A 18 4.17 4.87 13.03
CA GLY A 18 3.58 5.18 11.73
C GLY A 18 4.74 5.51 10.79
N CYS A 19 5.07 4.58 9.90
CA CYS A 19 5.98 4.87 8.81
C CYS A 19 5.38 6.00 7.98
N SER A 20 6.04 7.14 8.01
CA SER A 20 5.79 8.28 7.13
C SER A 20 5.91 7.80 5.69
N TYR A 21 4.76 7.71 5.00
CA TYR A 21 4.69 7.52 3.56
C TYR A 21 5.27 8.77 2.89
N LEU A 22 6.47 8.64 2.36
CA LEU A 22 7.08 9.58 1.42
C LEU A 22 7.77 8.71 0.38
N GLU A 23 7.00 8.29 -0.61
CA GLU A 23 7.56 7.73 -1.84
C GLU A 23 7.34 8.78 -2.93
N ASP A 24 8.41 9.55 -3.16
CA ASP A 24 8.63 10.28 -4.40
C ASP A 24 8.93 9.24 -5.49
N ALA A 25 7.88 8.50 -5.86
CA ALA A 25 7.95 7.43 -6.86
C ALA A 25 8.12 8.09 -8.23
N THR A 26 9.32 7.98 -8.79
CA THR A 26 9.58 8.40 -10.17
C THR A 26 8.93 7.38 -11.10
N PHE A 27 7.72 7.66 -11.57
CA PHE A 27 6.97 6.77 -12.44
C PHE A 27 7.62 6.67 -13.83
N SER A 28 8.00 5.46 -14.23
CA SER A 28 8.37 5.17 -15.62
C SER A 28 7.10 4.91 -16.45
N GLU A 29 7.10 5.34 -17.71
CA GLU A 29 5.95 5.18 -18.60
C GLU A 29 5.47 3.71 -18.65
N PRO A 30 4.15 3.47 -18.75
CA PRO A 30 3.61 2.12 -18.78
C PRO A 30 4.20 1.34 -19.96
N SER A 31 4.76 0.16 -19.69
CA SER A 31 5.09 -0.78 -20.76
C SER A 31 3.80 -1.25 -21.44
N SER A 32 3.89 -1.82 -22.64
CA SER A 32 2.74 -2.16 -23.49
C SER A 32 1.75 -3.18 -22.89
N GLU A 33 1.96 -3.62 -21.66
CA GLU A 33 1.14 -4.61 -20.94
C GLU A 33 0.45 -4.04 -19.68
N GLY A 34 0.46 -2.72 -19.48
CA GLY A 34 -0.16 -2.12 -18.28
C GLY A 34 0.67 -2.33 -17.01
N ILE A 35 1.97 -2.60 -17.16
CA ILE A 35 2.93 -2.71 -16.07
C ILE A 35 3.67 -1.39 -15.94
N ILE A 36 3.68 -0.84 -14.73
CA ILE A 36 4.38 0.39 -14.37
C ILE A 36 5.51 0.01 -13.42
N GLN A 37 6.74 0.28 -13.82
CA GLN A 37 7.89 0.10 -12.95
C GLN A 37 8.04 1.33 -12.05
N VAL A 38 7.99 1.11 -10.73
CA VAL A 38 8.12 2.17 -9.72
C VAL A 38 9.55 2.29 -9.24
N ASN A 39 10.21 1.15 -9.02
CA ASN A 39 11.64 1.09 -8.75
C ASN A 39 12.22 -0.26 -9.25
N HIS A 40 13.47 -0.56 -8.93
CA HIS A 40 14.15 -1.75 -9.44
C HIS A 40 13.45 -3.09 -9.09
N ASP A 41 12.68 -3.16 -8.00
CA ASP A 41 12.04 -4.40 -7.56
C ASP A 41 10.54 -4.28 -7.32
N LEU A 42 9.94 -3.10 -7.47
CA LEU A 42 8.51 -2.83 -7.28
C LEU A 42 7.83 -2.46 -8.60
N TYR A 43 6.74 -3.17 -8.89
CA TYR A 43 5.95 -3.04 -10.10
C TYR A 43 4.47 -2.91 -9.76
N TYR A 44 3.78 -2.02 -10.46
CA TYR A 44 2.32 -1.93 -10.43
C TYR A 44 1.79 -2.57 -11.71
N VAL A 45 1.00 -3.63 -11.55
CA VAL A 45 0.42 -4.38 -12.66
C VAL A 45 -1.05 -4.06 -12.75
N ALA A 46 -1.51 -3.51 -13.87
CA ALA A 46 -2.93 -3.25 -14.08
C ALA A 46 -3.73 -4.55 -13.96
N ILE A 47 -4.86 -4.48 -13.27
CA ILE A 47 -5.78 -5.61 -13.10
C ILE A 47 -6.99 -5.38 -14.03
N GLU A 48 -7.91 -4.53 -13.60
CA GLU A 48 -9.12 -4.15 -14.31
C GLU A 48 -9.70 -2.88 -13.70
N ARG A 49 -10.76 -2.34 -14.31
CA ARG A 49 -11.56 -1.29 -13.67
C ARG A 49 -12.56 -1.93 -12.71
N ASP A 50 -12.74 -1.31 -11.56
CA ASP A 50 -13.81 -1.71 -10.65
C ASP A 50 -15.20 -1.24 -11.16
N LYS A 51 -16.25 -1.59 -10.41
CA LYS A 51 -17.64 -1.21 -10.75
C LYS A 51 -17.88 0.30 -10.81
N ASP A 52 -17.03 1.10 -10.17
CA ASP A 52 -17.11 2.56 -10.12
C ASP A 52 -16.18 3.20 -11.17
N GLY A 53 -15.62 2.41 -12.08
CA GLY A 53 -14.77 2.87 -13.18
C GLY A 53 -13.32 3.12 -12.78
N CYS A 54 -12.91 2.83 -11.54
CA CYS A 54 -11.55 3.09 -11.06
C CYS A 54 -10.58 2.05 -11.59
N MET A 55 -9.47 2.46 -12.23
CA MET A 55 -8.44 1.50 -12.65
C MET A 55 -7.68 0.97 -11.43
N MET A 56 -7.67 -0.36 -11.27
CA MET A 56 -6.98 -1.04 -10.17
C MET A 56 -5.64 -1.60 -10.62
N TYR A 57 -4.67 -1.57 -9.72
CA TYR A 57 -3.33 -2.10 -9.90
C TYR A 57 -2.94 -2.99 -8.73
N HIS A 58 -2.23 -4.08 -9.01
CA HIS A 58 -1.58 -4.91 -8.02
C HIS A 58 -0.13 -4.45 -7.85
N ALA A 59 0.25 -4.07 -6.62
CA ALA A 59 1.64 -3.81 -6.29
C ALA A 59 2.36 -5.12 -5.98
N ARG A 60 3.38 -5.45 -6.77
CA ARG A 60 4.20 -6.66 -6.64
C ARG A 60 5.67 -6.28 -6.44
N SER A 61 6.31 -6.87 -5.43
CA SER A 61 7.76 -6.81 -5.28
C SER A 61 8.40 -8.15 -5.65
N GLU A 62 9.52 -8.11 -6.39
CA GLU A 62 10.33 -9.30 -6.68
C GLU A 62 11.14 -9.76 -5.46
N LYS A 63 11.47 -8.84 -4.55
CA LYS A 63 12.27 -9.12 -3.35
C LYS A 63 11.41 -9.35 -2.10
N GLN A 64 10.21 -8.77 -2.05
CA GLN A 64 9.31 -8.89 -0.92
C GLN A 64 8.03 -9.63 -1.33
N ALA A 65 8.04 -10.96 -1.13
CA ALA A 65 6.90 -11.83 -1.46
C ALA A 65 5.60 -11.48 -0.70
N THR A 66 5.70 -10.71 0.38
CA THR A 66 4.56 -10.31 1.23
C THR A 66 3.87 -9.02 0.78
N LEU A 67 4.44 -8.27 -0.18
CA LEU A 67 3.80 -7.06 -0.67
C LEU A 67 2.72 -7.43 -1.68
N SER A 68 1.47 -7.32 -1.25
CA SER A 68 0.28 -7.46 -2.09
C SER A 68 -0.72 -6.41 -1.69
N VAL A 69 -0.72 -5.28 -2.39
CA VAL A 69 -1.61 -4.15 -2.14
C VAL A 69 -2.35 -3.83 -3.43
N ILE A 70 -3.65 -3.53 -3.32
CA ILE A 70 -4.45 -2.99 -4.41
C ILE A 70 -4.33 -1.47 -4.37
N LEU A 71 -4.00 -0.88 -5.51
CA LEU A 71 -3.90 0.55 -5.72
C LEU A 71 -4.96 0.99 -6.72
N TYR A 72 -5.55 2.15 -6.48
CA TYR A 72 -6.47 2.81 -7.39
C TYR A 72 -5.75 3.99 -8.04
N GLN A 73 -5.83 4.08 -9.37
CA GLN A 73 -5.30 5.22 -10.10
C GLN A 73 -6.41 6.25 -10.36
N ASN A 74 -6.17 7.50 -9.99
CA ASN A 74 -7.10 8.60 -10.30
C ASN A 74 -6.92 9.14 -11.73
N LYS A 75 -7.80 10.07 -12.12
CA LYS A 75 -7.75 10.81 -13.40
C LYS A 75 -6.43 11.51 -13.72
N THR A 76 -5.67 11.86 -12.69
CA THR A 76 -4.36 12.55 -12.82
C THR A 76 -3.17 11.59 -12.85
N GLY A 77 -3.42 10.28 -12.75
CA GLY A 77 -2.38 9.25 -12.74
C GLY A 77 -1.79 8.94 -11.35
N VAL A 78 -2.31 9.54 -10.28
CA VAL A 78 -1.86 9.32 -8.89
C VAL A 78 -2.48 8.05 -8.32
N PHE A 79 -1.70 7.30 -7.55
CA PHE A 79 -2.10 6.02 -6.95
C PHE A 79 -2.43 6.19 -5.46
N ALA A 80 -3.47 5.50 -5.00
CA ALA A 80 -3.85 5.44 -3.59
C ALA A 80 -4.34 4.04 -3.21
N THR A 81 -4.16 3.66 -1.94
CA THR A 81 -4.72 2.41 -1.38
C THR A 81 -6.19 2.52 -1.04
N VAL A 82 -6.70 3.75 -0.92
CA VAL A 82 -8.11 4.05 -0.67
C VAL A 82 -8.72 4.62 -1.94
N LYS A 83 -9.85 4.03 -2.34
CA LYS A 83 -10.60 4.50 -3.50
C LYS A 83 -11.25 5.86 -3.21
N ASN A 84 -11.07 6.81 -4.13
CA ASN A 84 -11.88 8.01 -4.24
C ASN A 84 -12.78 7.92 -5.50
N PRO A 85 -14.09 7.68 -5.37
CA PRO A 85 -14.97 7.49 -6.53
C PRO A 85 -15.05 8.70 -7.47
N ASP A 86 -14.93 9.92 -6.94
CA ASP A 86 -15.04 11.15 -7.74
C ASP A 86 -13.87 11.29 -8.74
N ASP A 87 -12.78 10.61 -8.44
CA ASP A 87 -11.52 10.62 -9.17
C ASP A 87 -11.43 9.51 -10.23
N CYS A 88 -12.49 8.71 -10.38
CA CYS A 88 -12.58 7.59 -11.32
C CYS A 88 -13.29 7.98 -12.61
N TYR A 89 -12.92 7.34 -13.73
CA TYR A 89 -13.38 7.70 -15.08
C TYR A 89 -14.76 7.16 -15.39
#